data_AF-A0A2G9YV63-F1
#
_entry.id   AF-A0A2G9YV63-F1
#
_cell.length_a   1.000
_cell.length_b   1.000
_cell.length_c   1.000
_cell.angle_alpha   90.00
_cell.angle_beta   90.00
_cell.angle_gamma   90.00
#
_symmetry.space_group_name_H-M   'P 1'
#
loop_
_entity.id
_entity.type
_entity.pdbx_description
1 polymer ?
#
loop_
_entity_poly.entity_id
_entity_poly.type
_entity_poly.pdbx_seq_one_letter_code
_entity_poly.pdbx_strand_id
1 'polypeptide(L)' 'NEMEADHVSAWSKGGKTTAKNCEMLCIRHNRAKGNR' A
#
# COMPACT_ATOMS: atom_id res chain seq x y z
N ASN A 1 -17.21 -4.95 -1.41
CA ASN A 1 -16.32 -5.23 -0.26
C ASN A 1 -14.99 -5.77 -0.76
N GLU A 2 -14.30 -5.01 -1.61
CA GLU A 2 -13.05 -5.46 -2.22
C GLU A 2 -11.89 -4.71 -1.59
N MET A 3 -10.85 -5.47 -1.23
CA MET A 3 -9.68 -5.01 -0.49
C MET A 3 -8.42 -5.41 -1.23
N GLU A 4 -7.38 -4.59 -1.11
CA GLU A 4 -6.07 -4.82 -1.71
C GLU A 4 -4.98 -4.62 -0.64
N ALA A 5 -3.91 -5.40 -0.76
CA ALA A 5 -2.69 -5.22 0.02
C ALA A 5 -1.76 -4.25 -0.72
N ASP A 6 -1.20 -3.28 -0.01
CA ASP A 6 -0.21 -2.35 -0.57
C ASP A 6 0.89 -2.04 0.46
N HIS A 7 1.96 -1.40 -0.01
CA HIS A 7 3.05 -0.97 0.84
C HIS A 7 2.74 0.38 1.50
N VAL A 8 2.87 0.48 2.83
CA VAL A 8 2.75 1.78 3.55
C VAL A 8 3.75 2.78 2.98
N SER A 9 5.01 2.38 2.85
CA SER A 9 6.07 3.12 2.13
C SER A 9 6.30 2.54 0.75
N ALA A 10 6.21 3.38 -0.29
CA ALA A 10 6.38 2.97 -1.68
C ALA A 10 7.80 2.42 -1.99
N TRP A 11 7.89 1.48 -2.93
CA TRP A 11 9.17 0.92 -3.40
C TRP A 11 10.13 1.99 -3.94
N SER A 12 9.60 2.98 -4.67
CA SER A 12 10.39 4.10 -5.20
C SER A 12 11.06 4.95 -4.11
N LYS A 13 10.58 4.86 -2.86
CA LYS A 13 11.14 5.55 -1.69
C LYS A 13 11.92 4.61 -0.76
N GLY A 14 12.25 3.40 -1.21
CA GLY A 14 12.97 2.41 -0.41
C GLY A 14 12.08 1.56 0.51
N GLY A 15 10.77 1.54 0.26
CA GLY A 15 9.85 0.62 0.93
C GLY A 15 10.28 -0.84 0.76
N LYS A 16 10.28 -1.62 1.84
CA LYS A 16 10.67 -3.03 1.83
C LYS A 16 9.45 -3.93 1.76
N THR A 17 9.56 -5.06 1.07
CA THR A 17 8.54 -6.12 1.07
C THR A 17 8.60 -6.89 2.38
N THR A 18 7.88 -6.40 3.39
CA THR A 18 7.80 -7.00 4.72
C THR A 18 6.39 -6.87 5.25
N ALA A 19 5.96 -7.79 6.12
CA ALA A 19 4.65 -7.70 6.76
C ALA A 19 4.43 -6.36 7.50
N LYS A 20 5.50 -5.78 8.06
CA LYS A 20 5.48 -4.48 8.73
C LYS A 20 5.19 -3.31 7.78
N ASN A 21 5.47 -3.46 6.49
CA ASN A 21 5.20 -2.45 5.47
C ASN A 21 3.94 -2.81 4.67
N CYS A 22 3.22 -3.87 5.00
CA CYS A 22 2.00 -4.28 4.32
C CYS A 22 0.78 -3.65 5.00
N GLU A 23 -0.10 -3.03 4.23
CA GLU A 23 -1.36 -2.45 4.69
C GLU A 23 -2.52 -2.96 3.83
N MET A 24 -3.64 -3.31 4.47
CA MET A 24 -4.86 -3.71 3.78
C MET A 24 -5.82 -2.54 3.70
N LEU A 25 -6.14 -2.09 2.50
CA LEU A 25 -7.07 -1.00 2.25
C LEU A 25 -8.18 -1.46 1.31
N CYS A 26 -9.33 -0.76 1.35
CA CYS A 26 -10.32 -0.96 0.30
C CYS A 26 -9.75 -0.42 -1.02
N ILE A 27 -10.18 -0.99 -2.15
CA ILE A 27 -9.67 -0.62 -3.49
C ILE A 27 -9.67 0.90 -3.71
N ARG A 28 -10.74 1.59 -3.28
CA ARG A 28 -10.86 3.05 -3.47
C ARG A 28 -9.78 3.83 -2.71
N HIS A 29 -9.52 3.46 -1.45
CA HIS A 29 -8.47 4.11 -0.66
C HIS A 29 -7.08 3.74 -1.17
N ASN A 30 -6.86 2.48 -1.57
CA ASN A 30 -5.58 2.03 -2.10
C ASN A 30 -5.17 2.82 -3.36
N ARG A 31 -6.11 3.02 -4.29
CA ARG A 31 -5.89 3.81 -5.51
C ARG A 31 -5.69 5.31 -5.24
N ALA A 32 -6.38 5.85 -4.23
CA ALA A 32 -6.25 7.27 -3.87
C ALA A 32 -4.95 7.60 -3.14
N LYS A 33 -4.34 6.63 -2.44
CA LYS A 33 -3.07 6.78 -1.71
C LYS A 33 -1.94 7.24 -2.64
N GLY A 34 -1.80 6.59 -3.80
CA GLY A 34 -0.79 6.92 -4.81
C GLY A 34 0.66 6.81 -4.30
N ASN A 35 1.64 6.92 -5.20
CA ASN A 35 3.07 6.95 -4.84
C ASN A 35 3.54 8.36 -4.42
N ARG A 36 2.70 9.12 -3.71
CA ARG A 36 3.03 10.49 -3.30
C ARG A 36 4.03 10.52 -2.17
#